data_AF-A0A3S5C169-F1
#
_entry.id   AF-A0A3S5C169-F1
#
_cell.length_a   1.000
_cell.length_b   1.000
_cell.length_c   1.000
_cell.angle_alpha   90.00
_cell.angle_beta   90.00
_cell.angle_gamma   90.00
#
_symmetry.space_group_name_H-M   'P 1'
#
loop_
_entity.id
_entity.type
_entity.pdbx_description
1 polymer ?
#
loop_
_entity_poly.entity_id
_entity_poly.type
_entity_poly.pdbx_seq_one_letter_code
_entity_poly.pdbx_strand_id
1 'polypeptide(L)'
;MTDEAIGVSSETNRGTPEWMWQDYLNWGQEINQERMEADWKGLWDYAPPNAGASEETLARTEAQLGFRLPKSYRDFLKVADGWPCFYQDMTIFSTSDLLGSELRKLGGVQLELEECIEAMASDGVIAADHFMVAAAQGSIDIVLMGRPGTPAEGTASWVRGEVLGRYDDLLDYYLSMMEYNKLETADLRKDFGPKPDGVPHAVLDTRPNEGKD
;
A
#
# COMPACT_ATOMS: atom_id res chain seq x y z
N MET A 1 -37.37 -33.55 21.36
CA MET A 1 -36.22 -32.62 21.30
C MET A 1 -36.00 -32.35 19.83
N THR A 2 -36.55 -31.23 19.38
CA THR A 2 -36.54 -30.76 17.99
C THR A 2 -35.34 -29.85 17.79
N ASP A 3 -34.61 -30.16 16.74
CA ASP A 3 -33.44 -29.47 16.20
C ASP A 3 -33.95 -28.24 15.43
N GLU A 4 -33.65 -27.03 15.88
CA GLU A 4 -33.88 -25.79 15.12
C GLU A 4 -32.55 -25.27 14.60
N ALA A 5 -32.22 -25.69 13.38
CA ALA A 5 -31.25 -25.01 12.54
C ALA A 5 -31.85 -23.66 12.11
N ILE A 6 -31.31 -22.56 12.64
CA ILE A 6 -31.60 -21.21 12.15
C ILE A 6 -30.89 -21.06 10.80
N GLY A 7 -31.62 -21.36 9.72
CA GLY A 7 -31.24 -21.00 8.36
C GLY A 7 -31.31 -19.48 8.20
N VAL A 8 -30.16 -18.82 8.15
CA VAL A 8 -30.07 -17.44 7.68
C VAL A 8 -30.32 -17.47 6.18
N SER A 9 -31.48 -16.96 5.79
CA SER A 9 -31.90 -16.79 4.41
C SER A 9 -30.86 -16.00 3.63
N SER A 10 -30.35 -16.61 2.56
CA SER A 10 -29.58 -15.96 1.51
C SER A 10 -30.46 -14.95 0.78
N GLU A 11 -30.56 -13.73 1.32
CA GLU A 11 -31.06 -12.60 0.56
C GLU A 11 -30.02 -12.28 -0.52
N THR A 12 -30.39 -12.59 -1.76
CA THR A 12 -29.75 -12.12 -3.00
C THR A 12 -29.55 -10.61 -2.94
N ASN A 13 -28.35 -10.19 -2.59
CA ASN A 13 -27.95 -8.79 -2.51
C ASN A 13 -27.94 -8.22 -3.93
N ARG A 14 -28.89 -7.30 -4.22
CA ARG A 14 -28.93 -6.58 -5.49
C ARG A 14 -27.68 -5.70 -5.56
N GLY A 15 -26.86 -5.97 -6.57
CA GLY A 15 -25.55 -5.37 -6.84
C GLY A 15 -25.40 -3.91 -6.41
N THR A 16 -24.63 -3.70 -5.35
CA THR A 16 -23.88 -2.47 -5.13
C THR A 16 -22.92 -2.33 -6.32
N PRO A 17 -22.79 -1.16 -6.98
CA PRO A 17 -21.76 -0.97 -7.97
C PRO A 17 -20.40 -1.28 -7.32
N GLU A 18 -19.65 -2.21 -7.90
CA GLU A 18 -18.27 -2.45 -7.50
C GLU A 18 -17.50 -1.14 -7.71
N TRP A 19 -16.86 -0.65 -6.65
CA TRP A 19 -16.12 0.61 -6.69
C TRP A 19 -14.94 0.50 -7.66
N MET A 20 -14.64 1.59 -8.34
CA MET A 20 -13.45 1.69 -9.19
C MET A 20 -12.25 2.10 -8.35
N TRP A 21 -11.04 1.88 -8.86
CA TRP A 21 -9.80 2.35 -8.19
C TRP A 21 -9.82 3.84 -7.84
N GLN A 22 -10.47 4.69 -8.65
CA GLN A 22 -10.63 6.10 -8.34
C GLN A 22 -11.48 6.34 -7.07
N ASP A 23 -12.54 5.55 -6.88
CA ASP A 23 -13.41 5.65 -5.69
C ASP A 23 -12.64 5.23 -4.43
N TYR A 24 -11.89 4.12 -4.52
CA TYR A 24 -11.02 3.66 -3.44
C TYR A 24 -9.91 4.66 -3.11
N LEU A 25 -9.32 5.30 -4.12
CA LEU A 25 -8.29 6.32 -3.93
C LEU A 25 -8.86 7.55 -3.23
N ASN A 26 -10.03 8.05 -3.66
CA ASN A 26 -10.71 9.18 -3.04
C ASN A 26 -11.01 8.89 -1.56
N TRP A 27 -11.54 7.70 -1.27
CA TRP A 27 -11.80 7.27 0.10
C TRP A 27 -10.54 7.18 0.97
N GLY A 28 -9.44 6.68 0.42
CA GLY A 28 -8.16 6.69 1.14
C GLY A 28 -7.63 8.10 1.39
N GLN A 29 -7.86 9.03 0.46
CA GLN A 29 -7.44 10.43 0.64
C GLN A 29 -8.23 11.09 1.78
N GLU A 30 -9.53 10.80 1.88
CA GLU A 30 -10.36 11.24 3.01
C GLU A 30 -9.82 10.68 4.33
N ILE A 31 -9.49 9.40 4.39
CA ILE A 31 -8.87 8.78 5.57
C ILE A 31 -7.52 9.43 5.91
N ASN A 32 -6.69 9.68 4.89
CA ASN A 32 -5.38 10.28 5.10
C ASN A 32 -5.48 11.73 5.63
N GLN A 33 -6.50 12.47 5.16
CA GLN A 33 -6.83 13.79 5.69
C GLN A 33 -7.25 13.71 7.16
N GLU A 34 -8.11 12.76 7.53
CA GLU A 34 -8.51 12.55 8.93
C GLU A 34 -7.33 12.17 9.84
N ARG A 35 -6.41 11.34 9.34
CA ARG A 35 -5.17 10.99 10.06
C ARG A 35 -4.32 12.22 10.33
N MET A 36 -4.07 13.02 9.31
CA MET A 36 -3.28 14.25 9.42
C MET A 36 -3.90 15.28 10.37
N GLU A 37 -5.23 15.30 10.49
CA GLU A 37 -5.93 16.13 11.46
C GLU A 37 -5.77 15.61 12.90
N ALA A 38 -5.82 14.29 13.07
CA ALA A 38 -5.62 13.62 14.36
C ALA A 38 -4.16 13.71 14.84
N ASP A 39 -3.19 13.55 13.94
CA ASP A 39 -1.76 13.65 14.20
C ASP A 39 -1.26 15.10 14.22
N TRP A 40 -1.89 15.94 15.05
CA TRP A 40 -1.48 17.35 15.14
C TRP A 40 -0.10 17.55 15.79
N LYS A 41 0.49 16.48 16.35
CA LYS A 41 1.86 16.49 16.90
C LYS A 41 2.92 16.17 15.86
N GLY A 42 2.54 15.71 14.66
CA GLY A 42 3.44 15.41 13.57
C GLY A 42 4.33 14.20 13.86
N LEU A 43 3.72 13.07 14.25
CA LEU A 43 4.43 11.79 14.33
C LEU A 43 4.80 11.27 12.95
N TRP A 44 3.89 11.42 12.00
CA TRP A 44 4.03 10.91 10.64
C TRP A 44 4.08 12.04 9.62
N ASP A 45 4.73 11.74 8.51
CA ASP A 45 4.65 12.55 7.31
C ASP A 45 3.41 12.18 6.49
N TYR A 46 2.88 13.14 5.74
CA TYR A 46 1.68 12.95 4.91
C TYR A 46 1.91 13.52 3.52
N ALA A 47 1.54 12.76 2.49
CA ALA A 47 1.56 13.19 1.11
C ALA A 47 0.27 12.79 0.38
N PRO A 48 -0.18 13.57 -0.62
CA PRO A 48 -1.19 13.10 -1.55
C PRO A 48 -0.62 11.99 -2.46
N PRO A 49 -1.49 11.14 -3.05
CA PRO A 49 -1.06 10.23 -4.10
C PRO A 49 -0.52 11.02 -5.30
N ASN A 50 0.44 10.43 -6.02
CA ASN A 50 0.94 11.02 -7.25
C ASN A 50 -0.14 11.03 -8.33
N ALA A 51 0.01 11.89 -9.34
CA ALA A 51 -0.83 11.82 -10.52
C ALA A 51 -0.68 10.44 -11.20
N GLY A 52 -1.79 9.90 -11.71
CA GLY A 52 -1.80 8.61 -12.39
C GLY A 52 -0.85 8.52 -13.59
N ALA A 53 -0.24 7.35 -13.77
CA ALA A 53 0.66 7.06 -14.87
C ALA A 53 -0.10 6.94 -16.20
N SER A 54 0.48 7.48 -17.27
CA SER A 54 -0.02 7.25 -18.62
C SER A 54 0.19 5.80 -19.06
N GLU A 55 -0.64 5.30 -19.99
CA GLU A 55 -0.45 3.97 -20.58
C GLU A 55 0.93 3.82 -21.24
N GLU A 56 1.49 4.89 -21.81
CA GLU A 56 2.85 4.89 -22.35
C GLU A 56 3.91 4.66 -21.25
N THR A 57 3.76 5.33 -20.11
CA THR A 57 4.68 5.18 -18.96
C THR A 57 4.59 3.78 -18.38
N LEU A 58 3.38 3.24 -18.22
CA LEU A 58 3.16 1.86 -17.78
C LEU A 58 3.78 0.87 -18.75
N ALA A 59 3.50 0.98 -20.05
CA ALA A 59 4.05 0.08 -21.06
C ALA A 59 5.59 0.12 -21.12
N ARG A 60 6.19 1.31 -20.99
CA ARG A 60 7.66 1.46 -20.93
C ARG A 60 8.25 0.82 -19.67
N THR A 61 7.57 0.94 -18.54
CA THR A 61 7.98 0.34 -17.26
C THR A 61 7.90 -1.18 -17.35
N GLU A 62 6.78 -1.72 -17.83
CA GLU A 62 6.56 -3.15 -18.08
C GLU A 62 7.63 -3.74 -19.02
N ALA A 63 7.97 -3.01 -20.09
CA ALA A 63 9.02 -3.41 -21.03
C ALA A 63 10.41 -3.48 -20.36
N GLN A 64 10.75 -2.53 -19.48
CA GLN A 64 12.01 -2.53 -18.75
C GLN A 64 12.07 -3.61 -17.66
N LEU A 65 10.94 -3.88 -17.01
CA LEU A 65 10.82 -4.95 -16.02
C LEU A 65 10.81 -6.34 -16.66
N GLY A 66 10.46 -6.44 -17.95
CA GLY A 66 10.39 -7.68 -18.70
C GLY A 66 9.08 -8.46 -18.52
N PHE A 67 8.07 -7.85 -17.88
CA PHE A 67 6.76 -8.46 -17.67
C PHE A 67 5.66 -7.40 -17.55
N ARG A 68 4.42 -7.80 -17.82
CA ARG A 68 3.25 -6.96 -17.63
C ARG A 68 2.89 -6.90 -16.14
N LEU A 69 2.62 -5.72 -15.59
CA LEU A 69 2.28 -5.60 -14.17
C LEU A 69 0.96 -6.34 -13.88
N PRO A 70 0.83 -7.01 -12.71
CA PRO A 70 -0.43 -7.59 -12.29
C PRO A 70 -1.56 -6.57 -12.32
N LYS A 71 -2.75 -7.01 -12.74
CA LYS A 71 -3.87 -6.11 -13.10
C LYS A 71 -4.20 -5.12 -11.99
N SER A 72 -4.33 -5.59 -10.74
CA SER A 72 -4.72 -4.75 -9.60
C SER A 72 -3.74 -3.60 -9.38
N TYR A 73 -2.43 -3.89 -9.37
CA TYR A 73 -1.39 -2.85 -9.24
C TYR A 73 -1.28 -1.95 -10.47
N ARG A 74 -1.40 -2.52 -11.67
CA ARG A 74 -1.40 -1.74 -12.91
C ARG A 74 -2.55 -0.73 -12.94
N ASP A 75 -3.74 -1.13 -12.50
CA ASP A 75 -4.92 -0.27 -12.49
C ASP A 75 -4.84 0.80 -11.39
N PHE A 76 -4.25 0.49 -10.23
CA PHE A 76 -3.88 1.50 -9.23
C PHE A 76 -2.94 2.56 -9.83
N LEU A 77 -1.85 2.13 -10.47
CA LEU A 77 -0.86 3.06 -11.04
C LEU A 77 -1.45 4.00 -12.10
N LYS A 78 -2.54 3.63 -12.78
CA LYS A 78 -3.25 4.52 -13.72
C LYS A 78 -3.95 5.68 -13.04
N VAL A 79 -4.42 5.51 -11.82
CA VAL A 79 -5.12 6.55 -11.06
C VAL A 79 -4.17 7.27 -10.10
N ALA A 80 -3.15 6.58 -9.59
CA ALA A 80 -2.11 7.14 -8.74
C ALA A 80 -0.76 6.45 -9.01
N ASP A 81 0.21 7.16 -9.60
CA ASP A 81 1.55 6.60 -9.87
C ASP A 81 2.40 6.53 -8.61
N GLY A 82 2.01 5.67 -7.68
CA GLY A 82 2.57 5.57 -6.34
C GLY A 82 1.92 6.54 -5.35
N TRP A 83 2.11 6.23 -4.06
CA TRP A 83 1.60 7.05 -2.97
C TRP A 83 2.58 7.00 -1.78
N PRO A 84 3.33 8.09 -1.54
CA PRO A 84 4.17 8.22 -0.36
C PRO A 84 3.35 8.32 0.92
N CYS A 85 3.86 7.71 2.00
CA CYS A 85 3.26 7.78 3.34
C CYS A 85 1.76 7.40 3.37
N PHE A 86 1.32 6.47 2.53
CA PHE A 86 -0.10 6.07 2.44
C PHE A 86 -0.55 5.34 3.71
N TYR A 87 0.39 4.69 4.40
CA TYR A 87 0.25 4.06 5.71
C TYR A 87 1.56 4.28 6.47
N GLN A 88 1.52 5.00 7.60
CA GLN A 88 2.72 5.41 8.34
C GLN A 88 3.80 6.00 7.41
N ASP A 89 5.02 5.46 7.43
CA ASP A 89 6.14 5.82 6.55
C ASP A 89 6.28 4.90 5.32
N MET A 90 5.27 4.06 5.03
CA MET A 90 5.24 3.21 3.84
C MET A 90 4.85 3.98 2.59
N THR A 91 5.54 3.68 1.49
CA THR A 91 5.27 4.21 0.16
C THR A 91 4.87 3.09 -0.78
N ILE A 92 3.69 3.18 -1.42
CA ILE A 92 3.40 2.36 -2.60
C ILE A 92 4.23 2.91 -3.76
N PHE A 93 5.04 2.05 -4.36
CA PHE A 93 5.99 2.43 -5.39
C PHE A 93 5.31 2.96 -6.65
N SER A 94 5.85 4.06 -7.15
CA SER A 94 5.60 4.58 -8.50
C SER A 94 6.28 3.71 -9.56
N THR A 95 5.96 3.97 -10.83
CA THR A 95 6.70 3.42 -11.97
C THR A 95 8.20 3.73 -11.90
N SER A 96 8.59 4.91 -11.42
CA SER A 96 10.00 5.27 -11.24
C SER A 96 10.67 4.51 -10.09
N ASP A 97 9.95 4.23 -9.00
CA ASP A 97 10.46 3.47 -7.87
C ASP A 97 10.79 2.03 -8.28
N LEU A 98 9.90 1.41 -9.07
CA LEU A 98 10.08 0.05 -9.59
C LEU A 98 11.37 -0.12 -10.40
N LEU A 99 11.80 0.94 -11.09
CA LEU A 99 13.01 0.94 -11.93
C LEU A 99 14.31 1.17 -11.14
N GLY A 100 14.24 1.50 -9.84
CA GLY A 100 15.39 1.48 -8.96
C GLY A 100 15.56 2.72 -8.07
N SER A 101 14.54 3.11 -7.31
CA SER A 101 14.70 4.13 -6.26
C SER A 101 15.59 3.64 -5.11
N GLU A 102 16.16 4.59 -4.36
CA GLU A 102 16.94 4.28 -3.15
C GLU A 102 16.08 3.53 -2.12
N LEU A 103 14.81 3.89 -1.97
CA LEU A 103 13.87 3.21 -1.08
C LEU A 103 13.71 1.73 -1.46
N ARG A 104 13.57 1.42 -2.75
CA ARG A 104 13.54 0.03 -3.24
C ARG A 104 14.83 -0.73 -2.93
N LYS A 105 16.00 -0.08 -3.06
CA LYS A 105 17.29 -0.71 -2.75
C LYS A 105 17.41 -1.02 -1.25
N LEU A 106 17.10 -0.04 -0.40
CA LEU A 106 17.20 -0.17 1.05
C LEU A 106 16.20 -1.19 1.61
N GLY A 107 14.93 -1.14 1.17
CA GLY A 107 13.92 -2.13 1.57
C GLY A 107 14.27 -3.55 1.11
N GLY A 108 15.02 -3.68 0.00
CA GLY A 108 15.44 -4.94 -0.58
C GLY A 108 16.55 -5.67 0.18
N VAL A 109 17.27 -5.00 1.10
CA VAL A 109 18.40 -5.60 1.84
C VAL A 109 18.00 -6.88 2.56
N GLN A 110 16.79 -6.92 3.15
CA GLN A 110 16.31 -8.12 3.84
C GLN A 110 16.11 -9.33 2.92
N LEU A 111 15.89 -9.10 1.62
CA LEU A 111 15.71 -10.16 0.62
C LEU A 111 17.04 -10.83 0.24
N GLU A 112 18.16 -10.33 0.75
CA GLU A 112 19.50 -10.90 0.59
C GLU A 112 19.98 -11.65 1.85
N LEU A 113 19.23 -11.57 2.95
CA LEU A 113 19.54 -12.23 4.21
C LEU A 113 18.95 -13.64 4.23
N GLU A 114 19.80 -14.66 4.40
CA GLU A 114 19.39 -16.07 4.39
C GLU A 114 18.27 -16.37 5.40
N GLU A 115 18.37 -15.84 6.63
CA GLU A 115 17.36 -16.01 7.67
C GLU A 115 15.98 -15.46 7.26
N CYS A 116 15.94 -14.29 6.60
CA CYS A 116 14.69 -13.71 6.12
C CYS A 116 14.13 -14.49 4.92
N ILE A 117 15.01 -14.95 4.01
CA ILE A 117 14.61 -15.78 2.87
C ILE A 117 13.99 -17.09 3.35
N GLU A 118 14.60 -17.76 4.33
CA GLU A 118 14.10 -19.00 4.92
C GLU A 118 12.78 -18.78 5.66
N ALA A 119 12.66 -17.71 6.46
CA ALA A 119 11.43 -17.36 7.15
C ALA A 119 10.28 -17.12 6.17
N MET A 120 10.48 -16.29 5.15
CA MET A 120 9.47 -16.06 4.10
C MET A 120 9.10 -17.35 3.36
N ALA A 121 10.09 -18.17 3.00
CA ALA A 121 9.85 -19.42 2.30
C ALA A 121 9.07 -20.44 3.15
N SER A 122 9.29 -20.46 4.47
CA SER A 122 8.52 -21.29 5.41
C SER A 122 7.03 -20.93 5.43
N ASP A 123 6.73 -19.66 5.15
CA ASP A 123 5.36 -19.15 4.97
C ASP A 123 4.88 -19.18 3.51
N GLY A 124 5.63 -19.80 2.59
CA GLY A 124 5.23 -19.92 1.20
C GLY A 124 5.41 -18.66 0.35
N VAL A 125 6.16 -17.66 0.84
CA VAL A 125 6.56 -16.48 0.08
C VAL A 125 7.96 -16.68 -0.46
N ILE A 126 8.06 -17.08 -1.72
CA ILE A 126 9.34 -17.31 -2.40
C ILE A 126 9.84 -16.01 -3.04
N ALA A 127 10.93 -15.44 -2.54
CA ALA A 127 11.42 -14.13 -3.01
C ALA A 127 11.62 -14.03 -4.54
N ALA A 128 12.08 -15.12 -5.18
CA ALA A 128 12.27 -15.17 -6.64
C ALA A 128 10.96 -15.05 -7.43
N ASP A 129 9.84 -15.47 -6.85
CA ASP A 129 8.51 -15.41 -7.47
C ASP A 129 7.86 -14.04 -7.29
N HIS A 130 8.49 -13.10 -6.58
CA HIS A 130 7.91 -11.82 -6.22
C HIS A 130 8.75 -10.62 -6.68
N PHE A 131 8.14 -9.45 -6.66
CA PHE A 131 8.79 -8.16 -6.81
C PHE A 131 8.21 -7.18 -5.78
N MET A 132 9.01 -6.19 -5.38
CA MET A 132 8.60 -5.23 -4.36
C MET A 132 7.71 -4.15 -4.97
N VAL A 133 6.61 -3.83 -4.28
CA VAL A 133 5.62 -2.81 -4.69
C VAL A 133 5.38 -1.74 -3.62
N ALA A 134 5.89 -1.93 -2.41
CA ALA A 134 5.93 -0.90 -1.38
C ALA A 134 7.08 -1.15 -0.40
N ALA A 135 7.54 -0.09 0.26
CA ALA A 135 8.48 -0.17 1.37
C ALA A 135 8.32 1.00 2.34
N ALA A 136 8.66 0.76 3.61
CA ALA A 136 8.84 1.78 4.63
C ALA A 136 10.19 2.47 4.51
N GLN A 137 10.25 3.74 4.92
CA GLN A 137 11.48 4.53 4.91
C GLN A 137 12.35 4.29 6.17
N GLY A 138 11.73 4.11 7.33
CA GLY A 138 12.39 4.00 8.63
C GLY A 138 12.43 2.58 9.22
N SER A 139 11.73 1.62 8.63
CA SER A 139 11.73 0.21 9.03
C SER A 139 12.11 -0.72 7.87
N ILE A 140 12.12 -2.02 8.13
CA ILE A 140 12.30 -3.06 7.10
C ILE A 140 10.96 -3.54 6.54
N ASP A 141 9.85 -2.82 6.74
CA ASP A 141 8.57 -3.23 6.16
C ASP A 141 8.59 -3.09 4.64
N ILE A 142 8.23 -4.15 3.94
CA ILE A 142 8.07 -4.17 2.49
C ILE A 142 6.80 -4.90 2.10
N VAL A 143 6.32 -4.63 0.89
CA VAL A 143 5.25 -5.42 0.27
C VAL A 143 5.79 -6.06 -0.99
N LEU A 144 5.64 -7.37 -1.04
CA LEU A 144 5.99 -8.20 -2.18
C LEU A 144 4.72 -8.58 -2.94
N MET A 145 4.73 -8.36 -4.25
CA MET A 145 3.67 -8.82 -5.15
C MET A 145 4.20 -9.97 -6.00
N GLY A 146 3.38 -11.01 -6.18
CA GLY A 146 3.77 -12.14 -7.01
C GLY A 146 3.83 -11.80 -8.49
N ARG A 147 4.89 -12.27 -9.15
CA ARG A 147 5.19 -12.02 -10.55
C ARG A 147 4.25 -12.80 -11.48
N PRO A 148 3.96 -12.28 -12.67
CA PRO A 148 3.25 -13.03 -13.69
C PRO A 148 3.94 -14.35 -14.06
N GLY A 149 3.15 -15.39 -14.28
CA GLY A 149 3.63 -16.72 -14.62
C GLY A 149 4.18 -17.54 -13.45
N THR A 150 4.05 -17.03 -12.22
CA THR A 150 4.42 -17.75 -10.98
C THR A 150 3.17 -18.19 -10.22
N PRO A 151 3.26 -19.17 -9.30
CA PRO A 151 2.14 -19.53 -8.44
C PRO A 151 1.60 -18.40 -7.57
N ALA A 152 2.39 -17.35 -7.35
CA ALA A 152 2.02 -16.18 -6.55
C ALA A 152 1.39 -15.05 -7.37
N GLU A 153 1.23 -15.20 -8.70
CA GLU A 153 0.83 -14.10 -9.60
C GLU A 153 -0.30 -13.23 -9.03
N GLY A 154 0.03 -11.94 -8.85
CA GLY A 154 -0.93 -10.92 -8.44
C GLY A 154 -1.25 -10.85 -6.96
N THR A 155 -0.90 -11.84 -6.15
CA THR A 155 -1.08 -11.79 -4.69
C THR A 155 -0.09 -10.81 -4.06
N ALA A 156 -0.42 -10.28 -2.88
CA ALA A 156 0.47 -9.40 -2.12
C ALA A 156 0.79 -9.99 -0.74
N SER A 157 2.00 -9.75 -0.26
CA SER A 157 2.46 -10.15 1.08
C SER A 157 3.19 -9.01 1.76
N TRP A 158 2.78 -8.68 2.98
CA TRP A 158 3.47 -7.73 3.83
C TRP A 158 4.55 -8.46 4.64
N VAL A 159 5.79 -8.01 4.52
CA VAL A 159 6.98 -8.66 5.10
C VAL A 159 7.76 -7.67 5.95
N ARG A 160 8.27 -8.16 7.09
CA ARG A 160 9.23 -7.49 7.95
C ARG A 160 10.22 -8.52 8.51
N GLY A 161 11.12 -9.00 7.66
CA GLY A 161 11.96 -10.17 7.92
C GLY A 161 11.20 -11.51 7.87
N GLU A 162 9.94 -11.52 8.30
CA GLU A 162 8.98 -12.63 8.18
C GLU A 162 7.66 -12.14 7.56
N VAL A 163 6.76 -13.05 7.20
CA VAL A 163 5.47 -12.71 6.58
C VAL A 163 4.48 -12.27 7.66
N LEU A 164 4.05 -11.01 7.63
CA LEU A 164 3.09 -10.44 8.57
C LEU A 164 1.63 -10.57 8.07
N GLY A 165 1.43 -10.60 6.75
CA GLY A 165 0.10 -10.67 6.16
C GLY A 165 0.15 -11.11 4.70
N ARG A 166 -0.95 -11.73 4.24
CA ARG A 166 -1.16 -12.15 2.84
C ARG A 166 -2.51 -11.62 2.37
N TYR A 167 -2.53 -11.22 1.11
CA TYR A 167 -3.65 -10.53 0.50
C TYR A 167 -3.86 -11.08 -0.91
N ASP A 168 -5.12 -11.12 -1.33
CA ASP A 168 -5.48 -11.67 -2.64
C ASP A 168 -4.90 -10.84 -3.79
N ASP A 169 -4.81 -9.52 -3.60
CA ASP A 169 -4.17 -8.59 -4.53
C ASP A 169 -3.77 -7.26 -3.86
N LEU A 170 -3.42 -6.24 -4.67
CA LEU A 170 -3.11 -4.92 -4.14
C LEU A 170 -4.32 -4.24 -3.50
N LEU A 171 -5.52 -4.43 -4.06
CA LEU A 171 -6.72 -3.78 -3.54
C LEU A 171 -7.02 -4.29 -2.13
N ASP A 172 -6.96 -5.60 -1.92
CA ASP A 172 -7.15 -6.21 -0.60
C ASP A 172 -6.12 -5.71 0.43
N TYR A 173 -4.84 -5.63 0.04
CA TYR A 173 -3.80 -5.01 0.85
C TYR A 173 -4.10 -3.54 1.18
N TYR A 174 -4.44 -2.75 0.16
CA TYR A 174 -4.75 -1.33 0.30
C TYR A 174 -5.94 -1.10 1.25
N LEU A 175 -7.03 -1.83 1.07
CA LEU A 175 -8.21 -1.75 1.92
C LEU A 175 -7.88 -2.10 3.37
N SER A 176 -7.07 -3.14 3.59
CA SER A 176 -6.58 -3.50 4.91
C SER A 176 -5.80 -2.37 5.56
N MET A 177 -4.89 -1.71 4.82
CA MET A 177 -4.13 -0.57 5.33
C MET A 177 -5.01 0.65 5.62
N MET A 178 -6.07 0.88 4.83
CA MET A 178 -7.04 1.94 5.10
C MET A 178 -7.83 1.69 6.39
N GLU A 179 -8.17 0.44 6.71
CA GLU A 179 -8.79 0.09 7.99
C GLU A 179 -7.81 0.27 9.16
N TYR A 180 -6.54 -0.13 9.03
CA TYR A 180 -5.52 0.15 10.05
C TYR A 180 -5.33 1.65 10.27
N ASN A 181 -5.31 2.44 9.19
CA ASN A 181 -5.25 3.88 9.23
C ASN A 181 -6.40 4.51 10.06
N LYS A 182 -7.62 3.98 9.96
CA LYS A 182 -8.75 4.44 10.79
C LYS A 182 -8.57 4.09 12.26
N LEU A 183 -8.08 2.89 12.56
CA LEU A 183 -7.79 2.45 13.93
C LEU A 183 -6.72 3.36 14.55
N GLU A 184 -5.61 3.58 13.83
CA GLU A 184 -4.55 4.50 14.24
C GLU A 184 -5.07 5.92 14.45
N THR A 185 -5.95 6.42 13.56
CA THR A 185 -6.60 7.73 13.73
C THR A 185 -7.39 7.82 15.04
N ALA A 186 -8.12 6.78 15.39
CA ALA A 186 -8.89 6.74 16.64
C ALA A 186 -7.96 6.76 17.87
N ASP A 187 -6.85 6.03 17.82
CA ASP A 187 -5.84 6.02 18.87
C ASP A 187 -5.15 7.38 19.00
N LEU A 188 -4.77 8.03 17.89
CA LEU A 188 -4.20 9.38 17.89
C LEU A 188 -5.16 10.40 18.51
N ARG A 189 -6.45 10.37 18.14
CA ARG A 189 -7.46 11.26 18.72
C ARG A 189 -7.61 11.05 20.23
N LYS A 190 -7.52 9.81 20.69
CA LYS A 190 -7.59 9.46 22.11
C LYS A 190 -6.34 9.93 22.87
N ASP A 191 -5.16 9.71 22.31
CA ASP A 191 -3.88 9.97 22.96
C ASP A 191 -3.49 11.45 22.93
N PHE A 192 -3.84 12.15 21.85
CA PHE A 192 -3.47 13.55 21.68
C PHE A 192 -4.58 14.50 22.10
N GLY A 193 -5.83 14.05 22.11
CA GLY A 193 -6.97 14.91 22.36
C GLY A 193 -7.18 15.93 21.22
N PRO A 194 -8.02 16.96 21.44
CA PRO A 194 -8.35 17.91 20.39
C PRO A 194 -7.13 18.71 19.94
N LYS A 195 -6.99 18.89 18.63
CA LYS A 195 -5.98 19.76 18.03
C LYS A 195 -6.13 21.20 18.57
N PRO A 196 -5.07 21.80 19.14
CA PRO A 196 -5.11 23.19 19.58
C PRO A 196 -5.29 24.17 18.40
N ASP A 197 -5.95 25.29 18.66
CA ASP A 197 -6.08 26.37 17.68
C ASP A 197 -4.70 26.89 17.22
N GLY A 198 -4.56 27.09 15.90
CA GLY A 198 -3.36 27.68 15.30
C GLY A 198 -2.21 26.72 14.97
N VAL A 199 -2.35 25.42 15.26
CA VAL A 199 -1.36 24.41 14.82
C VAL A 199 -1.54 24.11 13.33
N PRO A 200 -0.51 24.25 12.46
CA PRO A 200 -0.63 23.91 11.04
C PRO A 200 -0.77 22.39 10.83
N HIS A 201 -1.21 21.96 9.65
CA HIS A 201 -1.17 20.55 9.27
C HIS A 201 0.22 20.20 8.72
N ALA A 202 0.77 19.06 9.11
CA ALA A 202 2.01 18.54 8.55
C ALA A 202 1.71 17.93 7.16
N VAL A 203 2.13 18.60 6.08
CA VAL A 203 2.03 18.10 4.71
C VAL A 203 3.40 18.16 4.07
N LEU A 204 3.88 17.06 3.51
CA LEU A 204 5.03 17.07 2.63
C LEU A 204 4.66 17.78 1.32
N ASP A 205 5.38 18.85 0.98
CA ASP A 205 5.27 19.50 -0.32
C ASP A 205 5.92 18.59 -1.37
N THR A 206 5.12 17.87 -2.16
CA THR A 206 5.61 16.97 -3.21
C THR A 206 6.04 17.70 -4.49
N ARG A 207 6.14 19.04 -4.47
CA ARG A 207 6.70 19.78 -5.59
C ARG A 207 8.17 19.38 -5.79
N PRO A 208 8.63 19.10 -7.02
CA PRO A 208 10.04 18.91 -7.28
C PRO A 208 10.80 20.14 -6.77
N ASN A 209 11.87 19.93 -6.00
CA ASN A 209 12.82 21.00 -5.70
C ASN A 209 13.31 21.56 -7.05
N GLU A 210 12.77 22.69 -7.48
CA GLU A 210 13.42 23.53 -8.47
C GLU A 210 14.75 23.93 -7.82
N GLY A 211 15.83 23.27 -8.26
CA GLY A 211 17.17 23.52 -7.81
C GLY A 211 17.44 25.02 -7.88
N LYS A 212 17.76 25.61 -6.73
CA LYS A 212 18.45 26.90 -6.71
C LYS A 212 19.89 26.62 -7.07
N ASP A 213 20.21 26.86 -8.34
CA ASP A 213 21.57 27.22 -8.78
C ASP A 213 22.04 28.51 -8.08
#